data_AF-A0A6V7P0F8-F1
#
_entry.id   AF-A0A6V7P0F8-F1
#
_cell.length_a   1.000
_cell.length_b   1.000
_cell.length_c   1.000
_cell.angle_alpha   90.00
_cell.angle_beta   90.00
_cell.angle_gamma   90.00
#
_symmetry.space_group_name_H-M   'P 1'
#
loop_
_entity.id
_entity.type
_entity.pdbx_description
1 polymer ?
#
loop_
_entity_poly.entity_id
_entity_poly.type
_entity_poly.pdbx_seq_one_letter_code
_entity_poly.pdbx_strand_id
1 'polypeptide(L)'
;MTMSRTIRLYKLPDSPATPGFRRMELRDVAAVTRLLRDYLAQFAVAPDLDEADVEHWLLPRDDVVDSYLVESPETHEITDFCSFYTLPSSILNNQNYTVLKAAYSYYNVATKTPLLQLTNDALIVAKRKDYDVFNALDVMHNESFLKDLKFGPGDGQLHYYLYNYRLRNPLRPAELGLVLL
;
A
#
# COMPACT_ATOMS: atom_id res chain seq x y z
N MET A 1 -28.04 -6.41 -3.61
CA MET A 1 -27.46 -5.13 -4.09
C MET A 1 -27.66 -5.06 -5.60
N THR A 2 -28.02 -3.92 -6.20
CA THR A 2 -28.07 -3.77 -7.68
C THR A 2 -26.76 -3.21 -8.20
N MET A 3 -26.42 -3.45 -9.48
CA MET A 3 -25.16 -2.98 -10.08
C MET A 3 -24.95 -1.47 -9.91
N SER A 4 -25.98 -0.65 -10.18
CA SER A 4 -25.90 0.80 -10.01
C SER A 4 -25.67 1.22 -8.55
N ARG A 5 -26.24 0.48 -7.58
CA ARG A 5 -25.99 0.72 -6.14
C ARG A 5 -24.56 0.33 -5.76
N THR A 6 -24.03 -0.76 -6.32
CA THR A 6 -22.63 -1.20 -6.12
C THR A 6 -21.65 -0.18 -6.66
N ILE A 7 -21.84 0.29 -7.90
CA ILE A 7 -20.98 1.33 -8.50
C ILE A 7 -21.01 2.60 -7.64
N ARG A 8 -22.19 3.03 -7.18
CA ARG A 8 -22.31 4.21 -6.31
C ARG A 8 -21.63 4.01 -4.95
N LEU A 9 -21.68 2.82 -4.39
CA LEU A 9 -21.08 2.50 -3.09
C LEU A 9 -19.55 2.55 -3.12
N TYR A 10 -18.94 2.02 -4.19
CA TYR A 10 -17.48 1.96 -4.38
C TYR A 10 -16.92 3.12 -5.20
N LYS A 11 -17.74 4.12 -5.55
CA LYS A 11 -17.25 5.30 -6.27
C LYS A 11 -16.23 6.05 -5.40
N LEU A 12 -15.08 6.32 -5.99
CA LEU A 12 -14.03 7.16 -5.42
C LEU A 12 -14.09 8.58 -6.01
N PRO A 13 -13.54 9.59 -5.32
CA PRO A 13 -13.31 10.92 -5.89
C PRO A 13 -12.42 10.90 -7.11
N ASP A 14 -12.52 11.95 -7.93
CA ASP A 14 -11.72 12.05 -9.14
C ASP A 14 -10.28 12.45 -8.87
N SER A 15 -9.92 12.99 -7.70
CA SER A 15 -8.57 13.44 -7.34
C SER A 15 -8.23 13.21 -5.86
N PRO A 16 -6.95 12.95 -5.52
CA PRO A 16 -6.49 12.91 -4.13
C PRO A 16 -6.84 14.19 -3.38
N ALA A 17 -7.13 14.09 -2.09
CA ALA A 17 -7.51 15.24 -1.27
C ALA A 17 -6.33 15.81 -0.45
N THR A 18 -5.27 15.03 -0.23
CA THR A 18 -4.11 15.49 0.56
C THR A 18 -3.25 16.49 -0.23
N PRO A 19 -3.05 17.73 0.29
CA PRO A 19 -2.14 18.69 -0.33
C PRO A 19 -0.71 18.17 -0.37
N GLY A 20 0.00 18.40 -1.47
CA GLY A 20 1.37 17.91 -1.64
C GLY A 20 1.50 16.43 -1.99
N PHE A 21 0.39 15.71 -2.17
CA PHE A 21 0.40 14.33 -2.65
C PHE A 21 0.92 14.25 -4.08
N ARG A 22 2.08 13.65 -4.28
CA ARG A 22 2.74 13.51 -5.60
C ARG A 22 3.46 12.18 -5.73
N ARG A 23 3.79 11.80 -6.98
CA ARG A 23 4.60 10.61 -7.28
C ARG A 23 6.00 10.79 -6.69
N MET A 24 6.56 9.70 -6.16
CA MET A 24 7.95 9.66 -5.68
C MET A 24 8.94 9.84 -6.85
N GLU A 25 10.00 10.60 -6.63
CA GLU A 25 11.10 10.79 -7.56
C GLU A 25 12.43 10.29 -6.95
N LEU A 26 13.47 10.15 -7.78
CA LEU A 26 14.78 9.67 -7.34
C LEU A 26 15.38 10.52 -6.21
N ARG A 27 15.16 11.84 -6.23
CA ARG A 27 15.65 12.75 -5.19
C ARG A 27 15.03 12.50 -3.80
N ASP A 28 13.91 11.80 -3.74
CA ASP A 28 13.17 11.57 -2.50
C ASP A 28 13.64 10.29 -1.76
N VAL A 29 14.48 9.45 -2.39
CA VAL A 29 14.92 8.15 -1.87
C VAL A 29 15.47 8.25 -0.44
N ALA A 30 16.40 9.18 -0.18
CA ALA A 30 16.99 9.35 1.15
C ALA A 30 15.94 9.78 2.20
N ALA A 31 14.95 10.59 1.82
CA ALA A 31 13.89 11.02 2.74
C ALA A 31 12.93 9.86 3.05
N VAL A 32 12.50 9.12 2.02
CA VAL A 32 11.64 7.94 2.16
C VAL A 32 12.32 6.85 2.97
N THR A 33 13.63 6.64 2.78
CA THR A 33 14.41 5.63 3.52
C THR A 33 14.38 5.91 5.02
N ARG A 34 14.63 7.15 5.44
CA ARG A 34 14.56 7.53 6.86
C ARG A 34 13.15 7.29 7.42
N LEU A 35 12.13 7.77 6.71
CA LEU A 35 10.73 7.65 7.11
C LEU A 35 10.30 6.18 7.26
N LEU A 36 10.72 5.32 6.32
CA LEU A 36 10.38 3.91 6.32
C LEU A 36 11.13 3.15 7.42
N ARG A 37 12.43 3.41 7.62
CA ARG A 37 13.21 2.79 8.71
C ARG A 37 12.64 3.13 10.07
N ASP A 38 12.31 4.40 10.31
CA ASP A 38 11.72 4.86 11.59
C ASP A 38 10.37 4.18 11.85
N TYR A 39 9.54 4.05 10.81
CA TYR A 39 8.26 3.35 10.89
C TYR A 39 8.43 1.84 11.10
N LEU A 40 9.36 1.20 10.39
CA LEU A 40 9.54 -0.25 10.43
C LEU A 40 10.19 -0.73 11.74
N ALA A 41 10.98 0.12 12.39
CA ALA A 41 11.65 -0.19 13.65
C ALA A 41 10.69 -0.49 14.82
N GLN A 42 9.41 -0.13 14.71
CA GLN A 42 8.41 -0.42 15.75
C GLN A 42 7.84 -1.85 15.68
N PHE A 43 8.03 -2.56 14.56
CA PHE A 43 7.50 -3.92 14.38
C PHE A 43 8.50 -4.98 14.86
N ALA A 44 7.98 -6.14 15.28
CA ALA A 44 8.80 -7.22 15.81
C ALA A 44 9.63 -7.92 14.73
N VAL A 45 9.10 -7.99 13.50
CA VAL A 45 9.78 -8.53 12.32
C VAL A 45 9.52 -7.57 11.16
N ALA A 46 10.58 -6.95 10.66
CA ALA A 46 10.56 -6.05 9.52
C ALA A 46 11.91 -6.09 8.80
N PRO A 47 11.97 -5.76 7.51
CA PRO A 47 13.25 -5.57 6.82
C PRO A 47 13.95 -4.30 7.31
N ASP A 48 15.27 -4.35 7.45
CA ASP A 48 16.10 -3.15 7.59
C ASP A 48 16.55 -2.71 6.20
N LEU A 49 15.89 -1.70 5.64
CA LEU A 49 16.08 -1.24 4.27
C LEU A 49 17.07 -0.07 4.22
N ASP A 50 18.02 -0.13 3.31
CA ASP A 50 18.89 1.01 2.99
C ASP A 50 18.37 1.82 1.78
N GLU A 51 19.12 2.84 1.37
CA GLU A 51 18.73 3.67 0.22
C GLU A 51 18.71 2.90 -1.10
N ALA A 52 19.59 1.91 -1.27
CA ALA A 52 19.64 1.08 -2.48
C ALA A 52 18.44 0.13 -2.53
N ASP A 53 18.03 -0.43 -1.38
CA ASP A 53 16.81 -1.21 -1.27
C ASP A 53 15.57 -0.36 -1.59
N VAL A 54 15.46 0.84 -1.01
CA VAL A 54 14.32 1.74 -1.24
C VAL A 54 14.27 2.18 -2.70
N GLU A 55 15.41 2.53 -3.32
CA GLU A 55 15.45 2.81 -4.76
C GLU A 55 15.02 1.59 -5.58
N HIS A 56 15.48 0.40 -5.23
CA HIS A 56 15.18 -0.81 -5.99
C HIS A 56 13.70 -1.21 -5.92
N TRP A 57 13.13 -1.20 -4.72
CA TRP A 57 11.80 -1.74 -4.43
C TRP A 57 10.68 -0.71 -4.53
N LEU A 58 10.96 0.58 -4.29
CA LEU A 58 9.94 1.61 -4.13
C LEU A 58 10.01 2.74 -5.13
N LEU A 59 11.12 2.93 -5.86
CA LEU A 59 11.13 3.93 -6.93
C LEU A 59 10.10 3.51 -8.01
N PRO A 60 9.14 4.38 -8.38
CA PRO A 60 8.03 3.99 -9.24
C PRO A 60 8.49 3.42 -10.59
N ARG A 61 7.95 2.27 -10.96
CA ARG A 61 8.14 1.60 -12.26
C ARG A 61 6.78 1.22 -12.81
N ASP A 62 6.51 1.67 -14.03
CA ASP A 62 5.20 1.49 -14.66
C ASP A 62 4.84 0.00 -14.75
N ASP A 63 3.60 -0.32 -14.37
CA ASP A 63 3.05 -1.68 -14.28
C ASP A 63 3.83 -2.66 -13.37
N VAL A 64 4.65 -2.14 -12.44
CA VAL A 64 5.36 -2.93 -11.43
C VAL A 64 5.09 -2.39 -10.04
N VAL A 65 5.50 -1.15 -9.76
CA VAL A 65 5.33 -0.53 -8.43
C VAL A 65 5.03 0.95 -8.58
N ASP A 66 4.07 1.40 -7.78
CA ASP A 66 3.59 2.76 -7.73
C ASP A 66 3.79 3.29 -6.32
N SER A 67 4.56 4.38 -6.21
CA SER A 67 4.86 5.03 -4.93
C SER A 67 4.59 6.52 -4.98
N TYR A 68 3.98 7.01 -3.92
CA TYR A 68 3.58 8.40 -3.74
C TYR A 68 4.00 8.88 -2.36
N LEU A 69 4.15 10.18 -2.23
CA LEU A 69 4.53 10.83 -1.00
C LEU A 69 3.72 12.10 -0.79
N VAL A 70 3.73 12.59 0.44
CA VAL A 70 3.17 13.90 0.79
C VAL A 70 4.33 14.81 1.13
N GLU A 71 4.46 15.88 0.35
CA GLU A 71 5.42 16.97 0.60
C GLU A 71 4.69 18.13 1.29
N SER A 72 5.18 18.52 2.47
CA SER A 72 4.66 19.66 3.22
C SER A 72 4.69 20.93 2.37
N PRO A 73 3.56 21.62 2.14
CA PRO A 73 3.54 22.87 1.36
C PRO A 73 4.32 24.01 2.01
N GLU A 74 4.56 23.93 3.33
CA GLU A 74 5.23 24.98 4.11
C GLU A 74 6.74 24.73 4.22
N THR A 75 7.14 23.48 4.47
CA THR A 75 8.54 23.13 4.77
C THR A 75 9.26 22.41 3.63
N HIS A 76 8.52 21.94 2.61
CA HIS A 76 9.02 21.07 1.54
C HIS A 76 9.60 19.73 2.04
N GLU A 77 9.32 19.36 3.29
CA GLU A 77 9.74 18.08 3.84
C GLU A 77 8.76 16.98 3.47
N ILE A 78 9.28 15.77 3.25
CA ILE A 78 8.48 14.58 3.01
C ILE A 78 7.93 14.08 4.35
N THR A 79 6.61 14.07 4.50
CA THR A 79 5.95 13.71 5.77
C THR A 79 5.37 12.31 5.75
N ASP A 80 4.78 11.91 4.63
CA ASP A 80 4.03 10.66 4.50
C ASP A 80 4.41 9.95 3.20
N PHE A 81 4.24 8.63 3.16
CA PHE A 81 4.58 7.78 2.03
C PHE A 81 3.57 6.65 1.87
N CYS A 82 3.16 6.34 0.64
CA CYS A 82 2.35 5.15 0.36
C CYS A 82 2.77 4.50 -0.96
N SER A 83 2.61 3.17 -1.03
CA SER A 83 3.00 2.40 -2.21
C SER A 83 2.11 1.19 -2.43
N PHE A 84 2.03 0.75 -3.68
CA PHE A 84 1.37 -0.49 -4.08
C PHE A 84 2.04 -1.07 -5.32
N TYR A 85 2.00 -2.39 -5.47
CA TYR A 85 2.55 -3.09 -6.63
C TYR A 85 1.47 -3.71 -7.50
N THR A 86 1.79 -3.87 -8.79
CA THR A 86 0.91 -4.47 -9.80
C THR A 86 1.08 -5.98 -9.78
N LEU A 87 -0.01 -6.73 -9.64
CA LEU A 87 0.00 -8.19 -9.82
C LEU A 87 -1.21 -8.62 -10.65
N PRO A 88 -1.08 -8.72 -11.98
CA PRO A 88 -2.17 -9.11 -12.83
C PRO A 88 -2.49 -10.61 -12.68
N SER A 89 -3.78 -10.95 -12.59
CA SER A 89 -4.25 -12.33 -12.56
C SER A 89 -4.95 -12.70 -13.86
N SER A 90 -4.67 -13.90 -14.38
CA SER A 90 -5.41 -14.44 -15.54
C SER A 90 -6.82 -14.84 -15.13
N ILE A 91 -7.83 -14.39 -15.87
CA ILE A 91 -9.23 -14.74 -15.64
C ILE A 91 -9.56 -15.98 -16.47
N LEU A 92 -9.88 -17.07 -15.79
CA LEU A 92 -10.25 -18.33 -16.44
C LEU A 92 -11.72 -18.31 -16.86
N ASN A 93 -12.00 -18.82 -18.07
CA ASN A 93 -13.36 -19.09 -18.57
C ASN A 93 -14.31 -17.87 -18.60
N ASN A 94 -13.80 -16.66 -18.91
CA ASN A 94 -14.62 -15.46 -19.10
C ASN A 94 -14.58 -14.98 -20.55
N GLN A 95 -15.74 -14.70 -21.15
CA GLN A 95 -15.86 -14.30 -22.56
C GLN A 95 -15.47 -12.84 -22.83
N ASN A 96 -15.54 -11.98 -21.81
CA ASN A 96 -15.39 -10.54 -21.94
C ASN A 96 -14.03 -10.02 -21.44
N TYR A 97 -13.42 -10.70 -20.47
CA TYR A 97 -12.19 -10.26 -19.81
C TYR A 97 -11.20 -11.42 -19.64
N THR A 98 -9.92 -11.15 -19.87
CA THR A 98 -8.84 -12.15 -19.77
C THR A 98 -7.88 -11.89 -18.61
N VAL A 99 -7.82 -10.66 -18.11
CA VAL A 99 -6.89 -10.23 -17.06
C VAL A 99 -7.64 -9.38 -16.04
N LEU A 100 -7.34 -9.62 -14.76
CA LEU A 100 -7.71 -8.77 -13.63
C LEU A 100 -6.46 -7.97 -13.22
N LYS A 101 -6.48 -6.65 -13.41
CA LYS A 101 -5.38 -5.77 -13.01
C LYS A 101 -5.54 -5.41 -11.53
N ALA A 102 -4.88 -6.16 -10.65
CA ALA A 102 -4.92 -5.94 -9.21
C ALA A 102 -3.74 -5.12 -8.71
N ALA A 103 -4.02 -4.15 -7.84
CA ALA A 103 -3.03 -3.44 -7.04
C ALA A 103 -2.96 -4.10 -5.66
N TYR A 104 -1.76 -4.26 -5.12
CA TYR A 104 -1.53 -4.78 -3.78
C TYR A 104 -0.83 -3.71 -2.95
N SER A 105 -1.46 -3.30 -1.85
CA SER A 105 -0.89 -2.39 -0.85
C SER A 105 0.46 -2.91 -0.39
N TYR A 106 1.49 -2.06 -0.45
CA TYR A 106 2.85 -2.42 -0.06
C TYR A 106 3.20 -1.78 1.28
N TYR A 107 3.99 -0.71 1.30
CA TYR A 107 4.29 0.05 2.53
C TYR A 107 3.54 1.37 2.56
N ASN A 108 2.98 1.69 3.74
CA ASN A 108 2.28 2.94 4.03
C ASN A 108 2.82 3.52 5.33
N VAL A 109 3.36 4.73 5.28
CA VAL A 109 3.88 5.47 6.43
C VAL A 109 3.14 6.80 6.53
N ALA A 110 2.44 6.99 7.64
CA ALA A 110 1.60 8.15 7.89
C ALA A 110 2.02 8.82 9.19
N THR A 111 2.51 10.06 9.11
CA THR A 111 2.99 10.86 10.26
C THR A 111 2.16 12.12 10.50
N LYS A 112 1.78 12.82 9.42
CA LYS A 112 0.98 14.06 9.48
C LYS A 112 -0.41 13.84 8.94
N THR A 113 -0.52 13.04 7.88
CA THR A 113 -1.79 12.69 7.26
C THR A 113 -2.38 11.49 7.99
N PRO A 114 -3.67 11.47 8.35
CA PRO A 114 -4.29 10.25 8.88
C PRO A 114 -4.15 9.08 7.90
N LEU A 115 -3.76 7.90 8.38
CA LEU A 115 -3.54 6.72 7.53
C LEU A 115 -4.77 6.40 6.66
N LEU A 116 -5.98 6.55 7.21
CA LEU A 116 -7.23 6.39 6.47
C LEU A 116 -7.30 7.29 5.21
N GLN A 117 -6.90 8.56 5.36
CA GLN A 117 -6.90 9.53 4.26
C GLN A 117 -5.79 9.22 3.24
N LEU A 118 -4.58 8.89 3.72
CA LEU A 118 -3.45 8.54 2.86
C LEU A 118 -3.76 7.31 1.99
N THR A 119 -4.35 6.27 2.59
CA THR A 119 -4.76 5.07 1.86
C THR A 119 -5.92 5.36 0.90
N ASN A 120 -6.87 6.22 1.28
CA ASN A 120 -7.93 6.65 0.35
C ASN A 120 -7.36 7.35 -0.89
N ASP A 121 -6.33 8.19 -0.73
CA ASP A 121 -5.65 8.82 -1.86
C ASP A 121 -4.91 7.80 -2.73
N ALA A 122 -4.32 6.76 -2.13
CA ALA A 122 -3.75 5.61 -2.86
C ALA A 122 -4.82 4.87 -3.69
N LEU A 123 -6.01 4.64 -3.15
CA LEU A 123 -7.14 4.05 -3.89
C LEU A 123 -7.55 4.91 -5.10
N ILE A 124 -7.58 6.23 -4.93
CA ILE A 124 -7.93 7.16 -6.02
C ILE A 124 -6.91 7.07 -7.17
N VAL A 125 -5.62 7.10 -6.87
CA VAL A 125 -4.59 7.01 -7.92
C VAL A 125 -4.52 5.62 -8.56
N ALA A 126 -4.77 4.55 -7.80
CA ALA A 126 -4.94 3.22 -8.36
C ALA A 126 -6.16 3.18 -9.31
N LYS A 127 -7.29 3.77 -8.92
CA LYS A 127 -8.47 3.81 -9.80
C LYS A 127 -8.22 4.60 -11.09
N ARG A 128 -7.49 5.72 -11.01
CA ARG A 128 -7.06 6.52 -12.18
C ARG A 128 -6.11 5.78 -13.11
N LYS A 129 -5.41 4.77 -12.60
CA LYS A 129 -4.51 3.88 -13.34
C LYS A 129 -5.20 2.60 -13.83
N ASP A 130 -6.53 2.61 -13.82
CA ASP A 130 -7.39 1.52 -14.30
C ASP A 130 -7.15 0.18 -13.61
N TYR A 131 -6.80 0.21 -12.32
CA TYR A 131 -6.84 -1.00 -11.50
C TYR A 131 -8.28 -1.40 -11.19
N ASP A 132 -8.54 -2.70 -11.25
CA ASP A 132 -9.85 -3.30 -11.04
C ASP A 132 -10.17 -3.49 -9.55
N VAL A 133 -9.14 -3.80 -8.77
CA VAL A 133 -9.23 -4.10 -7.34
C VAL A 133 -7.95 -3.66 -6.62
N PHE A 134 -8.09 -3.28 -5.35
CA PHE A 134 -7.00 -2.95 -4.46
C PHE A 134 -7.01 -3.90 -3.27
N ASN A 135 -5.99 -4.74 -3.17
CA ASN A 135 -5.81 -5.73 -2.12
C ASN A 135 -4.89 -5.17 -1.02
N ALA A 136 -5.14 -5.56 0.22
CA ALA A 136 -4.28 -5.21 1.35
C ALA A 136 -4.26 -6.37 2.35
N LEU A 137 -3.11 -6.59 2.96
CA LEU A 137 -2.96 -7.49 4.10
C LEU A 137 -3.34 -6.76 5.40
N ASP A 138 -3.70 -7.53 6.43
CA ASP A 138 -3.97 -7.05 7.80
C ASP A 138 -2.70 -6.87 8.65
N VAL A 139 -1.52 -6.85 8.02
CA VAL A 139 -0.24 -6.58 8.67
C VAL A 139 -0.05 -5.09 8.99
N MET A 140 0.93 -4.77 9.84
CA MET A 140 1.22 -3.41 10.28
C MET A 140 -0.03 -2.73 10.88
N HIS A 141 -0.31 -1.47 10.52
CA HIS A 141 -1.47 -0.73 10.98
C HIS A 141 -2.66 -0.78 10.02
N ASN A 142 -2.64 -1.68 9.03
CA ASN A 142 -3.62 -1.67 7.95
C ASN A 142 -5.05 -1.90 8.42
N GLU A 143 -5.25 -2.73 9.46
CA GLU A 143 -6.57 -3.03 10.03
C GLU A 143 -7.38 -1.78 10.36
N SER A 144 -6.71 -0.69 10.75
CA SER A 144 -7.33 0.58 11.14
C SER A 144 -8.16 1.25 10.02
N PHE A 145 -7.85 1.01 8.74
CA PHE A 145 -8.56 1.62 7.61
C PHE A 145 -9.45 0.66 6.83
N LEU A 146 -9.28 -0.66 6.99
CA LEU A 146 -9.92 -1.66 6.12
C LEU A 146 -11.44 -1.50 6.08
N LYS A 147 -12.07 -1.45 7.26
CA LYS A 147 -13.53 -1.36 7.37
C LYS A 147 -14.07 -0.05 6.78
N ASP A 148 -13.43 1.07 7.10
CA ASP A 148 -13.89 2.41 6.71
C ASP A 148 -13.72 2.66 5.21
N LEU A 149 -12.67 2.08 4.60
CA LEU A 149 -12.45 2.08 3.15
C LEU A 149 -13.15 0.92 2.42
N LYS A 150 -14.05 0.20 3.11
CA LYS A 150 -14.91 -0.84 2.53
C LYS A 150 -14.13 -2.03 1.96
N PHE A 151 -12.95 -2.32 2.49
CA PHE A 151 -12.27 -3.59 2.24
C PHE A 151 -13.14 -4.72 2.82
N GLY A 152 -13.22 -5.81 2.06
CA GLY A 152 -13.85 -7.06 2.50
C GLY A 152 -12.79 -8.13 2.73
N PRO A 153 -12.97 -9.04 3.70
CA PRO A 153 -12.08 -10.18 3.86
C PRO A 153 -12.15 -11.07 2.62
N GLY A 154 -10.98 -11.48 2.13
CA GLY A 154 -10.86 -12.53 1.12
C GLY A 154 -11.06 -13.93 1.71
N ASP A 155 -10.93 -14.95 0.87
CA ASP A 155 -10.95 -16.36 1.25
C ASP A 155 -9.54 -16.94 1.54
N GLY A 156 -8.49 -16.25 1.08
CA GLY A 156 -7.09 -16.62 1.31
C GLY A 156 -6.53 -16.15 2.65
N GLN A 157 -5.59 -16.92 3.19
CA GLN A 157 -4.75 -16.54 4.33
C GLN A 157 -3.28 -16.58 3.92
N LEU A 158 -2.52 -15.58 4.32
CA LEU A 158 -1.07 -15.55 4.13
C LEU A 158 -0.37 -15.86 5.45
N HIS A 159 0.38 -16.95 5.49
CA HIS A 159 1.10 -17.40 6.68
C HIS A 159 2.60 -17.13 6.55
N TYR A 160 3.19 -16.53 7.59
CA TYR A 160 4.61 -16.22 7.66
C TYR A 160 5.35 -17.31 8.43
N TYR A 161 6.46 -17.80 7.86
CA TYR A 161 7.31 -18.83 8.47
C TYR A 161 8.76 -18.35 8.48
N LEU A 162 9.48 -18.66 9.56
CA LEU A 162 10.92 -18.43 9.66
C LEU A 162 11.65 -19.76 9.64
N TYR A 163 12.68 -19.85 8.80
CA TYR A 163 13.54 -21.02 8.75
C TYR A 163 14.65 -20.91 9.80
N ASN A 164 14.85 -21.97 10.59
CA ASN A 164 15.90 -22.04 11.62
C ASN A 164 15.89 -20.88 12.63
N TYR A 165 14.71 -20.32 12.93
CA TYR A 165 14.56 -19.24 13.90
C TYR A 165 13.33 -19.48 14.78
N ARG A 166 13.51 -19.37 16.11
CA ARG A 166 12.44 -19.60 17.09
C ARG A 166 11.97 -18.28 17.69
N LEU A 167 10.68 -17.98 17.50
CA LEU A 167 10.01 -16.89 18.20
C LEU A 167 9.66 -17.33 19.63
N ARG A 168 9.79 -16.41 20.59
CA ARG A 168 9.40 -16.67 21.99
C ARG A 168 7.88 -16.73 22.15
N ASN A 169 7.17 -15.84 21.45
CA ASN A 169 5.72 -15.74 21.42
C ASN A 169 5.23 -15.68 19.97
N PRO A 170 4.03 -16.18 19.67
CA PRO A 170 3.37 -15.90 18.38
C PRO A 170 3.22 -14.40 18.16
N LEU A 171 3.43 -13.95 16.92
CA LEU A 171 3.22 -12.55 16.53
C LEU A 171 1.80 -12.37 16.01
N ARG A 172 1.19 -11.24 16.34
CA ARG A 172 -0.04 -10.77 15.68
C ARG A 172 0.32 -10.18 14.32
N PRO A 173 -0.61 -10.16 13.34
CA PRO A 173 -0.38 -9.50 12.05
C PRO A 173 0.13 -8.06 12.19
N ALA A 174 -0.39 -7.31 13.16
CA ALA A 174 0.03 -5.94 13.45
C ALA A 174 1.48 -5.80 13.94
N GLU A 175 2.14 -6.89 14.34
CA GLU A 175 3.54 -6.90 14.77
C GLU A 175 4.50 -7.29 13.62
N LEU A 176 3.96 -7.58 12.43
CA LEU A 176 4.70 -7.84 11.20
C LEU A 176 4.79 -6.55 10.37
N GLY A 177 6.02 -6.12 10.10
CA GLY A 177 6.36 -5.02 9.20
C GLY A 177 6.93 -5.50 7.87
N LEU A 178 6.57 -6.70 7.43
CA LEU A 178 7.06 -7.31 6.20
C LEU A 178 5.88 -7.61 5.27
N VAL A 179 6.00 -7.18 4.01
CA VAL A 179 5.11 -7.62 2.92
C VAL A 179 5.94 -8.46 1.96
N LEU A 180 5.51 -9.70 1.74
CA LEU A 180 6.10 -10.61 0.77
C LEU A 180 5.46 -10.41 -0.61
N LEU A 181 6.30 -10.40 -1.65
CA LEU A 181 5.90 -10.40 -3.06
C LEU A 181 5.68 -11.83 -3.57
#